data_AF-A0A9W4ULU6-F1
#
_entry.id   AF-A0A9W4ULU6-F1
#
_cell.length_a   1.000
_cell.length_b   1.000
_cell.length_c   1.000
_cell.angle_alpha   90.00
_cell.angle_beta   90.00
_cell.angle_gamma   90.00
#
_symmetry.space_group_name_H-M   'P 1'
#
loop_
_entity.id
_entity.type
_entity.pdbx_description
1 polymer ?
#
loop_
_entity_poly.entity_id
_entity_poly.type
_entity_poly.pdbx_seq_one_letter_code
_entity_poly.pdbx_strand_id
1 'polypeptide(L)'
;MPQPKPPLLKLPPELLLEVARYIPTDAIISLKLTHRTLNTAFPSLPLLLQKQPLSECSRFAIERLLCPPDPDTKRCFVCRKRYPAYMFSSTKSPVCAPPSHRSTPSTEIVDLPSFFCAWHVGRLVRIVRTESGGRNEWVSDVKRMCVHLGCIQGWEKCGCGCECESCGVVVVRTYTRYLNNERECKGFTFWRKVGGGAREGIEGSRGELRVREECVDGVRSTLDFPVRYERTVKIVESKPLRDNTRSVDAVSIGWWLFSSVCGLVAIMLAEIRSLWKLAREIPI
;
A
#
# COMPACT_ATOMS: atom_id res chain seq x y z
N MET A 1 -40.24 5.88 17.16
CA MET A 1 -38.92 6.35 16.69
C MET A 1 -37.85 5.43 17.26
N PRO A 2 -36.93 4.86 16.46
CA PRO A 2 -35.86 4.01 16.98
C PRO A 2 -34.91 4.86 17.84
N GLN A 3 -34.70 4.42 19.09
CA GLN A 3 -33.72 5.04 19.99
C GLN A 3 -32.31 4.94 19.37
N PRO A 4 -31.48 5.99 19.44
CA PRO A 4 -30.12 5.94 18.93
C PRO A 4 -29.34 4.87 19.70
N LYS A 5 -28.68 3.98 18.96
CA LYS A 5 -27.89 2.91 19.57
C LYS A 5 -26.78 3.53 20.42
N PRO A 6 -26.58 3.07 21.67
CA PRO A 6 -25.51 3.61 22.50
C PRO A 6 -24.16 3.36 21.82
N PRO A 7 -23.23 4.34 21.86
CA PRO A 7 -21.90 4.16 21.31
C PRO A 7 -21.14 3.08 22.08
N LEU A 8 -20.24 2.34 21.40
CA LEU A 8 -19.45 1.25 21.99
C LEU A 8 -18.74 1.66 23.28
N LEU A 9 -18.23 2.89 23.33
CA LEU A 9 -17.51 3.44 24.49
C LEU A 9 -18.36 3.66 25.75
N LYS A 10 -19.70 3.64 25.63
CA LYS A 10 -20.64 3.75 26.76
C LYS A 10 -21.14 2.39 27.26
N LEU A 11 -20.70 1.29 26.66
CA LEU A 11 -21.07 -0.03 27.14
C LEU A 11 -20.36 -0.31 28.49
N PRO A 12 -21.05 -0.98 29.43
CA PRO A 12 -20.41 -1.54 30.62
C PRO A 12 -19.24 -2.47 30.26
N PRO A 13 -18.19 -2.55 31.10
CA PRO A 13 -17.03 -3.41 30.85
C PRO A 13 -17.39 -4.87 30.58
N GLU A 14 -18.42 -5.40 31.23
CA GLU A 14 -18.89 -6.78 31.07
C GLU A 14 -19.39 -7.03 29.64
N LEU A 15 -20.13 -6.07 29.06
CA LEU A 15 -20.59 -6.16 27.68
C LEU A 15 -19.44 -5.98 26.68
N LEU A 16 -18.45 -5.14 26.99
CA LEU A 16 -17.24 -5.03 26.16
C LEU A 16 -16.48 -6.35 26.15
N LEU A 17 -16.30 -7.01 27.30
CA LEU A 17 -15.66 -8.32 27.39
C LEU A 17 -16.45 -9.40 26.65
N GLU A 18 -17.79 -9.35 26.68
CA GLU A 18 -18.63 -10.27 25.92
C GLU A 18 -18.45 -10.07 24.41
N VAL A 19 -18.49 -8.81 23.94
CA VAL A 19 -18.20 -8.46 22.54
C VAL A 19 -16.80 -8.96 22.13
N ALA A 20 -15.80 -8.84 23.00
CA ALA A 20 -14.44 -9.29 22.72
C ALA A 20 -14.34 -10.79 22.42
N ARG A 21 -15.24 -11.63 22.94
CA ARG A 21 -15.24 -13.08 22.69
C ARG A 21 -15.60 -13.45 21.25
N TYR A 22 -16.25 -12.54 20.53
CA TYR A 22 -16.72 -12.75 19.17
C TYR A 22 -15.84 -12.04 18.12
N ILE A 23 -14.79 -11.35 18.54
CA ILE A 23 -13.92 -10.55 17.66
C ILE A 23 -12.55 -11.24 17.56
N PRO A 24 -11.94 -11.33 16.36
CA PRO A 24 -10.60 -11.89 16.22
C PRO A 24 -9.55 -11.04 16.94
N THR A 25 -8.46 -11.67 17.38
CA THR A 25 -7.41 -11.03 18.20
C THR A 25 -6.86 -9.75 17.59
N ASP A 26 -6.66 -9.68 16.27
CA ASP A 26 -6.13 -8.50 15.61
C ASP A 26 -7.11 -7.32 15.57
N ALA A 27 -8.41 -7.57 15.46
CA ALA A 27 -9.43 -6.56 15.62
C ALA A 27 -9.52 -6.07 17.07
N ILE A 28 -9.39 -6.95 18.07
CA ILE A 28 -9.29 -6.52 19.48
C ILE A 28 -8.07 -5.61 19.67
N ILE A 29 -6.90 -5.98 19.14
CA ILE A 29 -5.71 -5.13 19.20
C ILE A 29 -6.00 -3.78 18.54
N SER A 30 -6.54 -3.77 17.32
CA SER A 30 -6.89 -2.54 16.62
C SER A 30 -7.80 -1.64 17.46
N LEU A 31 -8.83 -2.20 18.10
CA LEU A 31 -9.70 -1.46 19.02
C LEU A 31 -8.94 -0.91 20.24
N LYS A 32 -8.06 -1.69 20.85
CA LYS A 32 -7.19 -1.22 21.94
C LYS A 32 -6.28 -0.06 21.49
N LEU A 33 -5.81 -0.07 20.23
CA LEU A 33 -5.00 1.00 19.65
C LEU A 33 -5.81 2.27 19.33
N THR A 34 -7.13 2.16 19.16
CA THR A 34 -7.99 3.31 18.83
C THR A 34 -8.36 4.16 20.05
N HIS A 35 -8.54 3.56 21.24
CA HIS A 35 -9.06 4.29 22.41
C HIS A 35 -8.61 3.70 23.75
N ARG A 36 -8.25 4.57 24.70
CA ARG A 36 -7.75 4.18 26.03
C ARG A 36 -8.73 3.31 26.82
N THR A 37 -10.02 3.68 26.85
CA THR A 37 -11.04 2.89 27.55
C THR A 37 -11.15 1.47 27.03
N LEU A 38 -11.00 1.28 25.71
CA LEU A 38 -11.00 -0.06 25.11
C LEU A 38 -9.70 -0.80 25.42
N ASN A 39 -8.57 -0.08 25.44
CA ASN A 39 -7.29 -0.64 25.88
C ASN A 39 -7.35 -1.22 27.30
N THR A 40 -8.00 -0.51 28.23
CA THR A 40 -8.16 -0.96 29.62
C THR A 40 -9.26 -2.00 29.80
N ALA A 41 -10.36 -1.91 29.04
CA ALA A 41 -11.51 -2.81 29.20
C ALA A 41 -11.26 -4.20 28.58
N PHE A 42 -10.57 -4.28 27.45
CA PHE A 42 -10.30 -5.56 26.79
C PHE A 42 -9.18 -6.36 27.47
N PRO A 43 -9.17 -7.71 27.30
CA PRO A 43 -8.16 -8.57 27.91
C PRO A 43 -6.72 -8.13 27.59
N SER A 44 -5.78 -8.51 28.46
CA SER A 44 -4.36 -8.19 28.28
C SER A 44 -3.80 -8.88 27.02
N LEU A 45 -2.85 -8.21 26.36
CA LEU A 45 -2.24 -8.73 25.13
C LEU A 45 -1.61 -10.12 25.30
N PRO A 46 -0.86 -10.42 26.38
CA PRO A 46 -0.29 -11.75 26.56
C PRO A 46 -1.35 -12.87 26.57
N LEU A 47 -2.48 -12.65 27.26
CA LEU A 47 -3.58 -13.61 27.30
C LEU A 47 -4.25 -13.82 25.94
N LEU A 48 -4.40 -12.75 25.16
CA LEU A 48 -4.97 -12.82 23.81
C LEU A 48 -4.05 -13.60 22.86
N LEU A 49 -2.76 -13.30 22.90
CA LEU A 49 -1.76 -13.91 22.02
C LEU A 49 -1.49 -15.38 22.36
N GLN A 50 -1.66 -15.79 23.62
CA GLN A 50 -1.60 -17.21 24.02
C GLN A 50 -2.75 -18.02 23.43
N LYS A 51 -3.95 -17.46 23.34
CA LYS A 51 -5.13 -18.18 22.82
C LYS A 51 -5.10 -18.28 21.30
N GLN A 52 -4.71 -17.20 20.63
CA GLN A 52 -4.71 -17.14 19.18
C GLN A 52 -3.52 -16.28 18.71
N PRO A 53 -2.47 -16.89 18.15
CA PRO A 53 -1.34 -16.14 17.65
C PRO A 53 -1.77 -15.27 16.47
N LEU A 54 -1.18 -14.09 16.36
CA LEU A 54 -1.43 -13.21 15.23
C LEU A 54 -0.93 -13.84 13.93
N SER A 55 -1.76 -13.73 12.90
CA SER A 55 -1.31 -13.97 11.53
C SER A 55 -0.12 -13.05 11.21
N GLU A 56 0.75 -13.48 10.31
CA GLU A 56 1.89 -12.65 9.89
C GLU A 56 1.44 -11.29 9.33
N CYS A 57 0.29 -11.32 8.67
CA CYS A 57 -0.40 -10.19 8.07
C CYS A 57 -0.83 -9.15 9.11
N SER A 58 -1.55 -9.61 10.15
CA SER A 58 -1.97 -8.77 11.26
C SER A 58 -0.76 -8.24 12.04
N ARG A 59 0.25 -9.08 12.28
CA ARG A 59 1.51 -8.66 12.92
C ARG A 59 2.17 -7.54 12.12
N PHE A 60 2.26 -7.67 10.80
CA PHE A 60 2.83 -6.64 9.94
C PHE A 60 2.04 -5.33 9.94
N ALA A 61 0.71 -5.41 9.89
CA ALA A 61 -0.17 -4.24 9.96
C ALA A 61 0.00 -3.49 11.29
N ILE A 62 0.01 -4.24 12.41
CA ILE A 62 0.25 -3.70 13.75
C ILE A 62 1.65 -3.08 13.84
N GLU A 63 2.69 -3.78 13.36
CA GLU A 63 4.06 -3.24 13.32
C GLU A 63 4.12 -1.92 12.57
N ARG A 64 3.43 -1.81 11.43
CA ARG A 64 3.41 -0.58 10.63
C ARG A 64 2.68 0.58 11.34
N LEU A 65 1.63 0.27 12.11
CA LEU A 65 0.89 1.27 12.89
C LEU A 65 1.69 1.73 14.12
N LEU A 66 2.38 0.81 14.79
CA LEU A 66 3.08 1.04 16.06
C LEU A 66 4.53 1.51 15.91
N CYS A 67 5.20 1.16 14.82
CA CYS A 67 6.52 1.71 14.54
C CYS A 67 6.34 3.13 14.02
N PRO A 68 6.67 4.18 14.78
CA PRO A 68 6.84 5.50 14.20
C PRO A 68 7.82 5.35 13.03
N PRO A 69 7.56 6.00 11.89
CA PRO A 69 8.47 5.95 10.77
C PRO A 69 9.83 6.40 11.27
N ASP A 70 10.80 5.48 11.29
CA ASP A 70 12.19 5.89 11.35
C ASP A 70 12.37 6.81 10.14
N PRO A 71 12.74 8.09 10.33
CA PRO A 71 12.86 9.02 9.23
C PRO A 71 13.83 8.50 8.17
N ASP A 72 14.81 7.70 8.58
CA ASP A 72 15.89 7.21 7.73
C ASP A 72 15.60 5.85 7.13
N THR A 73 14.77 5.01 7.77
CA THR A 73 14.47 3.66 7.26
C THR A 73 12.98 3.36 7.16
N LYS A 74 12.60 2.73 6.05
CA LYS A 74 11.24 2.28 5.78
C LYS A 74 11.26 0.80 5.42
N ARG A 75 10.22 0.08 5.80
CA ARG A 75 10.06 -1.33 5.42
C ARG A 75 9.18 -1.44 4.18
N CYS A 76 9.62 -2.20 3.19
CA CYS A 76 8.80 -2.47 2.01
C CYS A 76 7.71 -3.48 2.34
N PHE A 77 6.46 -3.23 1.96
CA PHE A 77 5.38 -4.19 2.24
C PHE A 77 5.43 -5.45 1.36
N VAL A 78 6.01 -5.37 0.15
CA VAL A 78 6.11 -6.52 -0.76
C VAL A 78 7.21 -7.48 -0.32
N CYS A 79 8.45 -7.00 -0.17
CA CYS A 79 9.57 -7.87 0.18
C CYS A 79 9.90 -7.93 1.67
N ARG A 80 9.18 -7.16 2.51
CA ARG A 80 9.32 -7.11 3.98
C ARG A 80 10.69 -6.68 4.51
N LYS A 81 11.64 -6.32 3.63
CA LYS A 81 12.98 -5.80 3.98
C LYS A 81 12.93 -4.32 4.34
N ARG A 82 13.83 -3.89 5.23
CA ARG A 82 14.04 -2.48 5.57
C ARG A 82 15.08 -1.88 4.62
N TYR A 83 14.79 -0.68 4.14
CA TYR A 83 15.68 0.09 3.28
C TYR A 83 15.72 1.55 3.74
N PRO A 84 16.76 2.30 3.36
CA PRO A 84 16.76 3.74 3.55
C PRO A 84 15.55 4.43 2.93
N ALA A 85 15.04 5.50 3.53
CA ALA A 85 13.83 6.19 3.10
C ALA A 85 13.90 6.68 1.64
N TYR A 86 15.09 7.04 1.15
CA TYR A 86 15.31 7.45 -0.25
C TYR A 86 15.05 6.31 -1.26
N MET A 87 15.13 5.04 -0.86
CA MET A 87 14.83 3.88 -1.71
C MET A 87 13.33 3.69 -1.96
N PHE A 88 12.48 4.56 -1.42
CA PHE A 88 11.04 4.58 -1.66
C PHE A 88 10.65 5.69 -2.65
N SER A 89 11.61 6.08 -3.49
CA SER A 89 11.43 6.94 -4.67
C SER A 89 11.71 6.16 -5.94
N SER A 90 10.85 6.30 -6.95
CA SER A 90 11.02 5.68 -8.28
C SER A 90 12.31 6.08 -8.97
N THR A 91 12.85 7.27 -8.67
CA THR A 91 14.13 7.74 -9.22
C THR A 91 15.34 6.88 -8.83
N LYS A 92 15.19 6.04 -7.79
CA LYS A 92 16.21 5.09 -7.34
C LYS A 92 16.00 3.69 -7.91
N SER A 93 14.99 3.52 -8.75
CA SER A 93 14.70 2.24 -9.36
C SER A 93 15.65 1.99 -10.53
N PRO A 94 16.18 0.77 -10.68
CA PRO A 94 17.01 0.43 -11.85
C PRO A 94 16.23 0.50 -13.17
N VAL A 95 14.90 0.46 -13.14
CA VAL A 95 14.05 0.59 -14.34
C VAL A 95 13.63 2.03 -14.63
N CYS A 96 14.18 3.01 -13.92
CA CYS A 96 13.91 4.43 -14.14
C CYS A 96 15.20 5.17 -14.49
N ALA A 97 15.16 6.00 -15.54
CA ALA A 97 16.32 6.78 -15.93
C ALA A 97 16.63 7.83 -14.85
N PRO A 98 17.91 8.07 -14.54
CA PRO A 98 18.27 9.17 -13.64
C PRO A 98 17.82 10.51 -14.25
N PRO A 99 17.44 11.49 -13.42
CA PRO A 99 17.08 12.82 -13.91
C PRO A 99 18.26 13.43 -14.68
N SER A 100 18.01 13.93 -15.88
CA SER A 100 19.02 14.50 -16.78
C SER A 100 19.63 15.81 -16.27
N HIS A 101 18.91 16.56 -15.44
CA HIS A 101 19.39 17.80 -14.84
C HIS A 101 19.24 17.78 -13.31
N ARG A 102 20.33 18.12 -12.61
CA ARG A 102 20.39 18.20 -11.13
C ARG A 102 19.58 19.36 -10.54
N SER A 103 19.12 20.30 -11.36
CA SER A 103 18.50 21.56 -10.94
C SER A 103 16.98 21.48 -10.73
N THR A 104 16.32 20.43 -11.22
CA THR A 104 14.88 20.22 -10.97
C THR A 104 14.70 19.29 -9.77
N PRO A 105 13.85 19.63 -8.78
CA PRO A 105 13.53 18.74 -7.67
C PRO A 105 13.10 17.38 -8.23
N SER A 106 13.61 16.29 -7.65
CA SER A 106 13.42 14.94 -8.18
C SER A 106 11.94 14.56 -8.13
N THR A 107 11.22 14.80 -9.23
CA THR A 107 9.85 14.33 -9.38
C THR A 107 9.85 12.83 -9.55
N GLU A 108 8.92 12.15 -8.88
CA GLU A 108 8.66 10.72 -9.11
C GLU A 108 8.44 10.45 -10.60
N ILE A 109 9.24 9.53 -11.17
CA ILE A 109 9.12 9.10 -12.56
C ILE A 109 7.86 8.25 -12.70
N VAL A 110 7.72 7.24 -11.85
CA VAL A 110 6.50 6.43 -11.75
C VAL A 110 5.89 6.58 -10.36
N ASP A 111 4.56 6.52 -10.27
CA ASP A 111 3.86 6.59 -8.98
C ASP A 111 4.12 5.31 -8.18
N LEU A 112 4.84 5.43 -7.06
CA LEU A 112 5.03 4.33 -6.12
C LEU A 112 3.98 4.40 -5.00
N PRO A 113 3.36 3.27 -4.64
CA PRO A 113 2.53 3.23 -3.45
C PRO A 113 3.38 3.40 -2.18
N SER A 114 2.78 3.94 -1.13
CA SER A 114 3.47 4.11 0.15
C SER A 114 4.06 2.79 0.64
N PHE A 115 5.32 2.81 1.09
CA PHE A 115 6.07 1.64 1.55
C PHE A 115 6.35 0.59 0.45
N PHE A 116 6.41 1.01 -0.82
CA PHE A 116 6.87 0.19 -1.93
C PHE A 116 8.27 0.63 -2.36
N CYS A 117 9.28 -0.23 -2.23
CA CYS A 117 10.64 0.16 -2.54
C CYS A 117 10.93 0.11 -4.05
N ALA A 118 11.89 0.91 -4.48
CA ALA A 118 12.26 1.14 -5.88
C ALA A 118 12.74 -0.12 -6.61
N TRP A 119 13.23 -1.14 -5.88
CA TRP A 119 13.60 -2.43 -6.45
C TRP A 119 12.41 -3.19 -7.05
N HIS A 120 11.19 -2.95 -6.55
CA HIS A 120 10.01 -3.70 -6.96
C HIS A 120 9.20 -3.01 -8.04
N VAL A 121 9.68 -1.91 -8.64
CA VAL A 121 8.93 -1.20 -9.70
C VAL A 121 8.58 -2.12 -10.86
N GLY A 122 9.44 -3.08 -11.20
CA GLY A 122 9.13 -4.11 -12.21
C GLY A 122 7.88 -4.92 -11.91
N ARG A 123 7.46 -5.06 -10.64
CA ARG A 123 6.18 -5.73 -10.28
C ARG A 123 4.94 -4.91 -10.64
N LEU A 124 5.09 -3.60 -10.89
CA LEU A 124 4.02 -2.75 -11.43
C LEU A 124 3.96 -2.82 -12.96
N VAL A 125 4.77 -3.67 -13.58
CA VAL A 125 4.85 -3.85 -15.02
C VAL A 125 4.41 -5.26 -15.42
N ARG A 126 3.66 -5.37 -16.51
CA ARG A 126 3.40 -6.65 -17.17
C ARG A 126 3.50 -6.52 -18.68
N ILE A 127 3.77 -7.64 -19.35
CA ILE A 127 3.75 -7.76 -20.80
C ILE A 127 2.55 -8.64 -21.18
N VAL A 128 1.77 -8.19 -22.17
CA VAL A 128 0.62 -8.91 -22.71
C VAL A 128 0.85 -9.06 -24.21
N ARG A 129 0.94 -10.31 -24.68
CA ARG A 129 1.03 -10.59 -26.11
C ARG A 129 -0.37 -10.48 -26.74
N THR A 130 -0.45 -9.80 -27.86
CA THR A 130 -1.66 -9.66 -28.67
C THR A 130 -1.45 -10.30 -30.03
N GLU A 131 -2.54 -10.60 -30.73
CA GLU A 131 -2.51 -11.13 -32.10
C GLU A 131 -1.85 -10.17 -33.08
N SER A 132 -1.48 -10.68 -34.26
CA SER A 132 -0.95 -9.88 -35.37
C SER A 132 -1.91 -8.76 -35.75
N GLY A 133 -1.43 -7.52 -35.78
CA GLY A 133 -2.27 -6.33 -35.98
C GLY A 133 -2.96 -5.81 -34.72
N GLY A 134 -2.75 -6.47 -33.57
CA GLY A 134 -3.20 -6.01 -32.26
C GLY A 134 -2.43 -4.80 -31.73
N ARG A 135 -2.63 -4.49 -30.44
CA ARG A 135 -2.02 -3.32 -29.76
C ARG A 135 -0.50 -3.47 -29.66
N ASN A 136 0.24 -2.42 -29.98
CA ASN A 136 1.69 -2.34 -29.83
C ASN A 136 2.09 -1.06 -29.09
N GLU A 137 1.78 -0.99 -27.79
CA GLU A 137 1.92 0.24 -27.02
C GLU A 137 2.12 -0.02 -25.52
N TRP A 138 2.54 1.04 -24.81
CA TRP A 138 2.58 1.10 -23.36
C TRP A 138 1.34 1.80 -22.82
N VAL A 139 0.72 1.19 -21.82
CA VAL A 139 -0.53 1.67 -21.23
C VAL A 139 -0.38 1.72 -19.71
N SER A 140 -0.81 2.83 -19.11
CA SER A 140 -0.95 2.96 -17.66
C SER A 140 -2.41 2.83 -17.24
N ASP A 141 -2.64 2.02 -16.21
CA ASP A 141 -3.95 1.81 -15.60
C ASP A 141 -3.82 1.78 -14.07
N VAL A 142 -4.92 2.07 -13.36
CA VAL A 142 -4.99 2.06 -11.90
C VAL A 142 -5.70 0.79 -11.45
N LYS A 143 -5.02 -0.03 -10.63
CA LYS A 143 -5.51 -1.33 -10.17
C LYS A 143 -5.37 -1.48 -8.66
N ARG A 144 -6.08 -2.45 -8.10
CA ARG A 144 -5.93 -2.86 -6.69
C ARG A 144 -4.82 -3.88 -6.58
N MET A 145 -3.97 -3.74 -5.58
CA MET A 145 -2.87 -4.66 -5.28
C MET A 145 -2.99 -5.16 -3.85
N CYS A 146 -2.86 -6.47 -3.68
CA CYS A 146 -2.83 -7.10 -2.36
C CYS A 146 -1.53 -6.69 -1.63
N VAL A 147 -1.64 -6.22 -0.39
CA VAL A 147 -0.46 -5.83 0.42
C VAL A 147 0.34 -7.06 0.89
N HIS A 148 -0.24 -8.26 0.90
CA HIS A 148 0.45 -9.48 1.37
C HIS A 148 1.40 -10.09 0.36
N LEU A 149 0.91 -10.31 -0.86
CA LEU A 149 1.69 -10.95 -1.92
C LEU A 149 2.18 -9.96 -2.98
N GLY A 150 1.60 -8.76 -3.02
CA GLY A 150 1.85 -7.81 -4.11
C GLY A 150 1.15 -8.19 -5.42
N CYS A 151 0.21 -9.15 -5.39
CA CYS A 151 -0.55 -9.53 -6.58
C CYS A 151 -1.51 -8.39 -6.99
N ILE A 152 -1.55 -8.09 -8.28
CA ILE A 152 -2.40 -7.05 -8.86
C ILE A 152 -3.70 -7.69 -9.37
N GLN A 153 -4.84 -7.15 -8.92
CA GLN A 153 -6.15 -7.65 -9.28
C GLN A 153 -6.37 -7.53 -10.81
N GLY A 154 -6.74 -8.64 -11.44
CA GLY A 154 -6.94 -8.75 -12.89
C GLY A 154 -5.68 -9.08 -13.69
N TRP A 155 -4.53 -9.24 -13.03
CA TRP A 155 -3.34 -9.82 -13.66
C TRP A 155 -3.26 -11.31 -13.40
N GLU A 156 -3.45 -11.68 -12.13
CA GLU A 156 -3.43 -13.04 -11.65
C GLU A 156 -4.47 -13.19 -10.53
N LYS A 157 -4.94 -14.42 -10.29
CA LYS A 157 -5.67 -14.70 -9.06
C LYS A 157 -4.67 -14.59 -7.92
N CYS A 158 -4.93 -13.70 -6.98
CA CYS A 158 -4.09 -13.59 -5.80
C CYS A 158 -4.17 -14.90 -5.02
N GLY A 159 -3.11 -15.71 -5.09
CA GLY A 159 -3.02 -17.00 -4.40
C GLY A 159 -2.78 -16.85 -2.89
N CYS A 160 -3.17 -15.72 -2.31
CA CYS A 160 -3.09 -15.51 -0.88
C CYS A 160 -4.17 -16.41 -0.26
N GLY A 161 -3.84 -17.68 -0.02
CA GLY A 161 -4.67 -18.61 0.76
C GLY A 161 -4.81 -18.19 2.22
N CYS A 162 -4.44 -16.96 2.58
CA CYS A 162 -4.74 -16.38 3.85
C CYS A 162 -6.24 -16.08 3.89
N GLU A 163 -6.94 -16.76 4.78
CA GLU A 163 -8.30 -16.42 5.22
C GLU A 163 -8.34 -15.11 6.04
N CYS A 164 -7.32 -14.23 5.92
CA CYS A 164 -7.36 -12.96 6.61
C CYS A 164 -8.42 -12.05 6.01
N GLU A 165 -9.41 -11.68 6.81
CA GLU A 165 -10.23 -10.50 6.54
C GLU A 165 -9.38 -9.21 6.59
N SER A 166 -8.20 -9.30 7.20
CA SER A 166 -7.24 -8.21 7.43
C SER A 166 -6.33 -7.93 6.24
N CYS A 167 -6.49 -8.64 5.11
CA CYS A 167 -5.64 -8.44 3.96
C CYS A 167 -5.92 -7.10 3.25
N GLY A 168 -5.16 -6.08 3.63
CA GLY A 168 -5.26 -4.76 3.04
C GLY A 168 -5.02 -4.79 1.52
N VAL A 169 -5.79 -3.99 0.80
CA VAL A 169 -5.54 -3.66 -0.60
C VAL A 169 -5.06 -2.22 -0.70
N VAL A 170 -4.17 -1.96 -1.65
CA VAL A 170 -3.77 -0.60 -2.01
C VAL A 170 -4.06 -0.35 -3.47
N VAL A 171 -4.47 0.86 -3.80
CA VAL A 171 -4.62 1.29 -5.19
C VAL A 171 -3.25 1.67 -5.72
N VAL A 172 -2.86 1.10 -6.86
CA VAL A 172 -1.55 1.27 -7.47
C VAL A 172 -1.70 1.60 -8.95
N ARG A 173 -0.79 2.44 -9.46
CA ARG A 173 -0.64 2.63 -10.89
C ARG A 173 0.22 1.51 -11.46
N THR A 174 -0.25 0.93 -12.55
CA THR A 174 0.37 -0.20 -13.23
C THR A 174 0.66 0.16 -14.68
N TYR A 175 1.58 -0.57 -15.30
CA TYR A 175 2.02 -0.34 -16.67
C TYR A 175 1.97 -1.66 -17.44
N THR A 176 1.13 -1.72 -18.46
CA THR A 176 1.01 -2.88 -19.34
C THR A 176 1.65 -2.56 -20.68
N ARG A 177 2.58 -3.41 -21.09
CA ARG A 177 3.12 -3.43 -22.44
C ARG A 177 2.33 -4.42 -23.28
N TYR A 178 1.56 -3.91 -24.25
CA TYR A 178 0.89 -4.76 -25.24
C TYR A 178 1.82 -4.99 -26.42
N LEU A 179 2.14 -6.24 -26.73
CA LEU A 179 3.12 -6.61 -27.76
C LEU A 179 2.42 -7.40 -28.87
N ASN A 180 2.40 -6.88 -30.10
CA ASN A 180 1.77 -7.53 -31.25
C ASN A 180 2.77 -8.21 -32.20
N ASN A 181 4.05 -8.21 -31.84
CA ASN A 181 5.11 -8.87 -32.57
C ASN A 181 5.68 -10.02 -31.73
N GLU A 182 6.45 -10.90 -32.35
CA GLU A 182 7.10 -12.01 -31.66
C GLU A 182 8.38 -11.57 -30.91
N ARG A 183 8.74 -10.29 -30.99
CA ARG A 183 10.01 -9.74 -30.52
C ARG A 183 9.86 -9.09 -29.16
N GLU A 184 10.40 -9.73 -28.14
CA GLU A 184 10.43 -9.20 -26.78
C GLU A 184 11.77 -8.53 -26.49
N CYS A 185 11.74 -7.24 -26.17
CA CYS A 185 12.93 -6.49 -25.77
C CYS A 185 13.36 -6.90 -24.36
N LYS A 186 14.67 -6.94 -24.11
CA LYS A 186 15.24 -7.51 -22.86
C LYS A 186 15.12 -6.57 -21.66
N GLY A 187 14.98 -5.27 -21.91
CA GLY A 187 14.95 -4.25 -20.88
C GLY A 187 14.04 -3.10 -21.25
N PHE A 188 13.57 -2.40 -20.23
CA PHE A 188 12.86 -1.14 -20.38
C PHE A 188 13.30 -0.14 -19.31
N THR A 189 13.22 1.15 -19.64
CA THR A 189 13.54 2.24 -18.72
C THR A 189 12.51 3.36 -18.83
N PHE A 190 11.87 3.70 -17.72
CA PHE A 190 10.93 4.80 -17.61
C PHE A 190 11.65 6.14 -17.45
N TRP A 191 11.12 7.19 -18.06
CA TRP A 191 11.59 8.57 -17.87
C TRP A 191 10.48 9.57 -18.17
N ARG A 192 10.62 10.81 -17.69
CA ARG A 192 9.65 11.89 -17.97
C ARG A 192 10.24 12.94 -18.89
N LYS A 193 9.51 13.27 -19.96
CA LYS A 193 9.86 14.36 -20.87
C LYS A 193 9.20 15.66 -20.38
N VAL A 194 10.03 16.61 -19.96
CA VAL A 194 9.58 17.97 -19.60
C VAL A 194 9.47 18.80 -20.89
N GLY A 195 8.39 19.57 -21.05
CA GLY A 195 8.25 20.53 -22.15
C GLY A 195 7.53 20.06 -23.43
N GLY A 196 6.86 18.90 -23.40
CA GLY A 196 5.87 18.55 -24.44
C GLY A 196 4.50 19.09 -24.04
N GLY A 197 3.84 19.85 -24.92
CA GLY A 197 2.58 20.58 -24.67
C GLY A 197 1.64 19.87 -23.70
N ALA A 198 1.53 20.41 -22.49
CA ALA A 198 0.78 19.78 -21.41
C ALA A 198 -0.71 19.71 -21.79
N ARG A 199 -1.27 18.50 -21.79
CA ARG A 199 -2.73 18.34 -21.68
C ARG A 199 -3.15 18.81 -20.29
N GLU A 200 -4.19 19.63 -20.23
CA GLU A 200 -4.74 20.16 -18.97
C GLU A 200 -5.07 19.02 -17.98
N GLY A 201 -4.48 19.07 -16.78
CA GLY A 201 -4.70 18.10 -15.71
C GLY A 201 -3.54 18.01 -14.72
N ILE A 202 -3.78 17.45 -13.53
CA ILE A 202 -2.80 17.29 -12.43
C ILE A 202 -1.55 16.53 -12.91
N GLU A 203 -1.69 15.59 -13.86
CA GLU A 203 -0.59 14.82 -14.44
C GLU A 203 0.26 15.62 -15.45
N GLY A 204 -0.29 16.67 -16.07
CA GLY A 204 0.43 17.53 -17.01
C GLY A 204 1.63 18.25 -16.37
N SER A 205 1.55 18.50 -15.05
CA SER A 205 2.62 19.15 -14.28
C SER A 205 3.91 18.34 -14.19
N ARG A 206 3.85 17.01 -14.32
CA ARG A 206 5.02 16.12 -14.18
C ARG A 206 5.74 15.85 -15.50
N GLY A 207 5.15 16.24 -16.63
CA GLY A 207 5.64 15.90 -17.97
C GLY A 207 5.20 14.52 -18.45
N GLU A 208 5.37 14.28 -19.75
CA GLU A 208 4.94 13.06 -20.44
C GLU A 208 5.81 11.87 -20.00
N LEU A 209 5.17 10.81 -19.49
CA LEU A 209 5.87 9.56 -19.16
C LEU A 209 6.18 8.78 -20.43
N ARG A 210 7.43 8.38 -20.60
CA ARG A 210 7.93 7.61 -21.73
C ARG A 210 8.69 6.38 -21.26
N VAL A 211 8.76 5.38 -22.11
CA VAL A 211 9.50 4.13 -21.88
C VAL A 211 10.47 3.93 -23.03
N ARG A 212 11.74 3.69 -22.70
CA ARG A 212 12.74 3.21 -23.64
C ARG A 212 12.85 1.71 -23.54
N GLU A 213 12.67 1.00 -24.63
CA GLU A 213 12.90 -0.46 -24.73
C GLU A 213 14.27 -0.72 -25.35
N GLU A 214 15.00 -1.69 -24.81
CA GLU A 214 16.29 -2.15 -25.33
C GLU A 214 16.16 -3.55 -25.90
N CYS A 215 16.31 -3.66 -27.22
CA CYS A 215 16.10 -4.89 -27.97
C CYS A 215 17.44 -5.41 -28.51
N VAL A 216 17.66 -6.73 -28.45
CA VAL A 216 18.94 -7.35 -28.83
C VAL A 216 18.68 -8.43 -29.88
N ASP A 217 18.61 -8.00 -31.14
CA ASP A 217 18.42 -8.87 -32.31
C ASP A 217 19.71 -8.86 -33.16
N GLY A 218 20.83 -9.30 -32.57
CA GLY A 218 22.17 -9.22 -33.18
C GLY A 218 22.78 -7.81 -33.19
N VAL A 219 21.96 -6.76 -33.33
CA VAL A 219 22.33 -5.35 -33.14
C VAL A 219 21.49 -4.77 -32.00
N ARG A 220 22.14 -4.01 -31.11
CA ARG A 220 21.43 -3.27 -30.05
C ARG A 220 20.62 -2.14 -30.68
N SER A 221 19.30 -2.19 -30.50
CA SER A 221 18.40 -1.12 -30.91
C SER A 221 17.62 -0.60 -29.71
N THR A 222 17.23 0.67 -29.76
CA THR A 222 16.41 1.30 -28.72
C THR A 222 15.14 1.86 -29.35
N LEU A 223 14.01 1.66 -28.68
CA LEU A 223 12.70 2.13 -29.11
C LEU A 223 12.07 2.97 -28.00
N ASP A 224 11.61 4.18 -28.32
CA ASP A 224 11.02 5.09 -27.34
C ASP A 224 9.49 5.19 -27.55
N PHE A 225 8.72 4.76 -26.54
CA PHE A 225 7.26 4.78 -26.56
C PHE A 225 6.70 5.80 -25.56
N PRO A 226 5.64 6.55 -25.92
CA PRO A 226 4.85 7.28 -24.92
C PRO A 226 3.98 6.31 -24.13
N VAL A 227 3.77 6.57 -22.83
CA VAL A 227 2.81 5.82 -22.01
C VAL A 227 1.43 6.46 -22.15
N ARG A 228 0.46 5.70 -22.67
CA ARG A 228 -0.93 6.14 -22.74
C ARG A 228 -1.65 5.85 -21.44
N TYR A 229 -2.31 6.85 -20.88
CA TYR A 229 -3.10 6.70 -19.67
C TYR A 229 -4.52 6.29 -20.05
N GLU A 230 -4.93 5.08 -19.65
CA GLU A 230 -6.33 4.70 -19.77
C GLU A 230 -7.15 5.49 -18.75
N ARG A 231 -8.30 6.03 -19.18
CA ARG A 231 -9.19 6.74 -18.26
C ARG A 231 -9.58 5.74 -17.18
N THR A 232 -9.35 6.12 -15.93
CA THR A 232 -9.77 5.33 -14.78
C THR A 232 -11.27 5.11 -14.91
N VAL A 233 -11.67 3.91 -15.36
CA VAL A 233 -13.02 3.43 -15.12
C VAL A 233 -13.14 3.53 -13.62
N LYS A 234 -14.09 4.35 -13.13
CA LYS A 234 -14.34 4.50 -11.70
C LYS A 234 -14.24 3.09 -11.15
N ILE A 235 -13.24 2.82 -10.30
CA ILE A 235 -13.11 1.54 -9.65
C ILE A 235 -14.37 1.52 -8.79
N VAL A 236 -15.46 1.01 -9.38
CA VAL A 236 -16.71 0.77 -8.69
C VAL A 236 -16.23 -0.08 -7.56
N GLU A 237 -16.38 0.41 -6.33
CA GLU A 237 -16.13 -0.37 -5.14
C GLU A 237 -16.92 -1.65 -5.34
N SER A 238 -16.22 -2.67 -5.84
CA SER A 238 -16.81 -3.97 -6.13
C SER A 238 -17.39 -4.35 -4.79
N LYS A 239 -18.73 -4.53 -4.74
CA LYS A 239 -19.52 -4.85 -3.54
C LYS A 239 -18.58 -5.45 -2.51
N PRO A 240 -18.27 -4.76 -1.41
CA PRO A 240 -17.24 -5.20 -0.49
C PRO A 240 -17.44 -6.69 -0.26
N LEU A 241 -16.37 -7.47 -0.47
CA LEU A 241 -16.36 -8.91 -0.20
C LEU A 241 -16.88 -9.07 1.23
N ARG A 242 -18.17 -9.43 1.38
CA ARG A 242 -18.98 -9.35 2.61
C ARG A 242 -18.36 -8.45 3.69
N ASP A 243 -18.54 -7.13 3.54
CA ASP A 243 -18.38 -6.22 4.68
C ASP A 243 -19.49 -6.54 5.70
N ASN A 244 -19.11 -7.15 6.82
CA ASN A 244 -19.88 -7.03 8.07
C ASN A 244 -19.54 -5.73 8.81
N THR A 245 -18.68 -4.87 8.25
CA THR A 245 -18.32 -3.58 8.81
C THR A 245 -19.11 -2.45 8.18
N ARG A 246 -20.00 -1.85 8.97
CA ARG A 246 -20.65 -0.55 8.67
C ARG A 246 -19.58 0.53 8.58
N SER A 247 -19.64 1.31 7.50
CA SER A 247 -19.04 2.63 7.35
C SER A 247 -19.11 3.43 8.65
N VAL A 248 -17.95 3.72 9.24
CA VAL A 248 -17.81 4.75 10.27
C VAL A 248 -17.38 6.00 9.52
N ASP A 249 -18.27 6.98 9.46
CA ASP A 249 -17.99 8.26 8.82
C ASP A 249 -16.75 8.90 9.47
N ALA A 250 -15.82 9.36 8.63
CA ALA A 250 -14.62 10.04 9.06
C ALA A 250 -14.99 11.35 9.78
N VAL A 251 -14.89 11.36 11.11
CA VAL A 251 -14.96 12.58 11.90
C VAL A 251 -13.75 13.45 11.54
N SER A 252 -14.01 14.60 10.94
CA SER A 252 -13.03 15.67 10.76
C SER A 252 -12.61 16.20 12.13
N ILE A 253 -11.49 15.70 12.65
CA ILE A 253 -10.89 16.21 13.89
C ILE A 253 -10.05 17.43 13.50
N GLY A 254 -10.57 18.62 13.81
CA GLY A 254 -9.91 19.91 13.58
C GLY A 254 -8.55 20.00 14.29
N TRP A 255 -7.60 20.67 13.63
CA TRP A 255 -6.18 20.79 14.00
C TRP A 255 -5.87 21.53 15.32
N TRP A 256 -6.86 21.90 16.13
CA TRP A 256 -6.69 22.80 17.28
C TRP A 256 -6.41 22.12 18.63
N LEU A 257 -6.11 20.82 18.69
CA LEU A 257 -5.80 20.08 19.93
C LEU A 257 -4.38 19.46 20.02
N PHE A 258 -3.48 19.76 19.08
CA PHE A 258 -2.25 18.98 18.89
C PHE A 258 -1.12 19.18 19.92
N SER A 259 -1.17 20.14 20.85
CA SER A 259 -0.04 20.35 21.77
C SER A 259 -0.11 19.48 23.04
N SER A 260 -1.30 19.24 23.60
CA SER A 260 -1.46 18.45 24.85
C SER A 260 -1.73 16.95 24.60
N VAL A 261 -2.32 16.60 23.45
CA VAL A 261 -2.66 15.20 23.11
C VAL A 261 -1.44 14.38 22.68
N CYS A 262 -0.40 15.02 22.11
CA CYS A 262 0.82 14.34 21.67
C CYS A 262 1.56 13.61 22.79
N GLY A 263 1.61 14.17 24.01
CA GLY A 263 2.28 13.52 25.14
C GLY A 263 1.57 12.23 25.58
N LEU A 264 0.24 12.24 25.62
CA LEU A 264 -0.56 11.09 26.05
C LEU A 264 -0.62 9.98 25.00
N VAL A 265 -0.68 10.33 23.72
CA VAL A 265 -0.56 9.37 22.62
C VAL A 265 0.84 8.74 22.62
N ALA A 266 1.89 9.53 22.88
CA ALA A 266 3.25 9.00 23.00
C ALA A 266 3.40 8.02 24.18
N ILE A 267 2.78 8.28 25.34
CA ILE A 267 2.79 7.36 26.49
C ILE A 267 2.03 6.07 26.18
N MET A 268 0.83 6.15 25.59
CA MET A 268 0.10 4.94 25.19
C MET A 268 0.89 4.13 24.14
N LEU A 269 1.45 4.79 23.13
CA LEU A 269 2.29 4.13 22.13
C LEU A 269 3.54 3.53 22.77
N ALA A 270 4.13 4.14 23.79
CA ALA A 270 5.29 3.61 24.50
C ALA A 270 4.94 2.35 25.32
N GLU A 271 3.82 2.35 26.05
CA GLU A 271 3.34 1.17 26.79
C GLU A 271 3.00 0.02 25.82
N ILE A 272 2.26 0.32 24.76
CA ILE A 272 1.92 -0.65 23.73
C ILE A 272 3.20 -1.19 23.06
N ARG A 273 4.19 -0.35 22.78
CA ARG A 273 5.46 -0.76 22.17
C ARG A 273 6.30 -1.61 23.13
N SER A 274 6.22 -1.36 24.43
CA SER A 274 6.84 -2.19 25.47
C SER A 274 6.18 -3.58 25.52
N LEU A 275 4.85 -3.63 25.58
CA LEU A 275 4.08 -4.89 25.53
C LEU A 275 4.32 -5.66 24.23
N TRP A 276 4.47 -4.94 23.12
CA TRP A 276 4.70 -5.53 21.81
C TRP A 276 6.14 -6.07 21.66
N LYS A 277 7.15 -5.41 22.25
CA LYS A 277 8.52 -5.95 22.36
C LYS A 277 8.53 -7.25 23.16
N LEU A 278 7.89 -7.27 24.32
CA LEU A 278 7.71 -8.47 25.15
C LEU A 278 7.04 -9.61 24.37
N ALA A 279 5.99 -9.31 23.60
CA ALA A 279 5.31 -10.30 22.77
C ALA A 279 6.16 -10.84 21.60
N ARG A 280 7.19 -10.11 21.17
CA ARG A 280 8.10 -10.52 20.08
C ARG A 280 9.21 -11.47 20.56
N GLU A 281 9.51 -11.44 21.85
CA GLU A 281 10.55 -12.25 22.49
C GLU A 281 10.04 -13.61 22.98
N ILE A 282 8.73 -13.85 22.93
CA ILE A 282 8.15 -15.18 23.20
C ILE A 282 8.47 -16.07 21.99
N PRO A 283 9.34 -17.09 22.13
CA PRO A 283 9.56 -18.05 21.06
C PRO A 283 8.26 -18.83 20.84
N ILE A 284 7.86 -18.94 19.56
CA ILE A 284 6.76 -19.80 19.12
C ILE A 284 7.28 -21.24 19.07
#